data_AF-A0A6B3F570-F1
#
_entry.id   AF-A0A6B3F570-F1
#
_cell.length_a   1.000
_cell.length_b   1.000
_cell.length_c   1.000
_cell.angle_alpha   90.00
_cell.angle_beta   90.00
_cell.angle_gamma   90.00
#
_symmetry.space_group_name_H-M   'P 1'
#
loop_
_entity.id
_entity.type
_entity.pdbx_description
1 polymer ?
#
loop_
_entity_poly.entity_id
_entity_poly.type
_entity_poly.pdbx_seq_one_letter_code
_entity_poly.pdbx_strand_id
1 'polypeptide(L)'
;DEAGVFAHPEWRRAVEAVPRELFLRPGVFVPDEVGRWSPVPADRIDPALAYSDQSLVTQLDDALTTEDVSEAVWGTPTSSSTVPSLVVDMLGKAGIERGQKVLEIGTGTGYSTALMCHWLGADAVTSVEVDPGVAWRAHDALR
;
A
#
# COMPACT_ATOMS: atom_id res chain seq x y z
N ASP A 1 6.97 19.90 6.96
CA ASP A 1 8.25 19.92 6.24
C ASP A 1 8.61 18.47 5.90
N GLU A 2 9.39 18.23 4.84
CA GLU A 2 9.87 16.88 4.52
C GLU A 2 10.97 16.39 5.49
N ALA A 3 11.44 17.26 6.40
CA ALA A 3 12.55 16.98 7.30
C ALA A 3 12.16 16.08 8.49
N GLY A 4 10.89 16.09 8.90
CA GLY A 4 10.38 15.24 9.99
C GLY A 4 9.98 13.82 9.58
N VAL A 5 9.53 13.61 8.34
CA VAL A 5 8.96 12.32 7.89
C VAL A 5 10.03 11.23 7.79
N PHE A 6 11.21 11.56 7.27
CA PHE A 6 12.33 10.60 7.11
C PHE A 6 13.38 10.73 8.22
N ALA A 7 12.95 10.81 9.48
CA ALA A 7 13.89 10.92 10.61
C ALA A 7 14.96 9.80 10.62
N HIS A 8 14.65 8.64 10.02
CA HIS A 8 15.60 7.53 9.87
C HIS A 8 15.93 7.27 8.38
N PRO A 9 17.23 7.28 7.98
CA PRO A 9 17.64 7.11 6.58
C PRO A 9 17.27 5.74 5.98
N GLU A 10 17.08 4.72 6.82
CA GLU A 10 16.67 3.39 6.35
C GLU A 10 15.23 3.37 5.81
N TRP A 11 14.33 4.21 6.33
CA TRP A 11 12.97 4.30 5.76
C TRP A 11 12.96 4.92 4.37
N ARG A 12 13.82 5.91 4.14
CA ARG A 12 14.02 6.45 2.79
C ARG A 12 14.52 5.36 1.84
N ARG A 13 15.54 4.59 2.24
CA ARG A 13 16.06 3.47 1.42
C ARG A 13 15.00 2.42 1.14
N ALA A 14 14.17 2.10 2.11
CA ALA A 14 13.07 1.15 1.92
C ALA A 14 12.09 1.67 0.84
N VAL A 15 11.68 2.93 0.91
CA VAL A 15 10.78 3.54 -0.10
C VAL A 15 11.44 3.59 -1.48
N GLU A 16 12.73 3.90 -1.56
CA GLU A 16 13.48 3.93 -2.82
C GLU A 16 13.68 2.53 -3.43
N ALA A 17 13.75 1.49 -2.60
CA ALA A 17 14.06 0.12 -3.04
C ALA A 17 12.81 -0.74 -3.30
N VAL A 18 11.68 -0.46 -2.65
CA VAL A 18 10.45 -1.25 -2.77
C VAL A 18 9.57 -0.66 -3.89
N PRO A 19 9.36 -1.37 -5.01
CA PRO A 19 8.57 -0.87 -6.13
C PRO A 19 7.07 -0.89 -5.80
N ARG A 20 6.51 0.27 -5.45
CA ARG A 20 5.11 0.40 -4.99
C ARG A 20 4.09 -0.16 -5.98
N GLU A 21 4.34 -0.04 -7.28
CA GLU A 21 3.50 -0.53 -8.37
C GLU A 21 3.25 -2.05 -8.34
N LEU A 22 4.16 -2.84 -7.76
CA LEU A 22 3.95 -4.29 -7.63
C LEU A 22 2.80 -4.62 -6.67
N PHE A 23 2.53 -3.73 -5.72
CA PHE A 23 1.49 -3.86 -4.70
C PHE A 23 0.16 -3.21 -5.14
N LEU A 24 0.04 -2.74 -6.38
CA LEU A 24 -1.16 -2.09 -6.92
C LEU A 24 -1.96 -2.98 -7.87
N ARG A 25 -1.68 -4.29 -7.90
CA ARG A 25 -2.48 -5.26 -8.68
C ARG A 25 -3.81 -5.56 -7.98
N PRO A 26 -4.92 -5.76 -8.72
CA PRO A 26 -5.00 -5.71 -10.19
C PRO A 26 -5.17 -4.29 -10.77
N GLY A 27 -5.29 -3.29 -9.93
CA GLY A 27 -5.37 -1.88 -10.30
C GLY A 27 -5.77 -1.03 -9.10
N VAL A 28 -6.02 0.25 -9.38
CA VAL A 28 -6.47 1.22 -8.37
C VAL A 28 -7.73 1.95 -8.83
N PHE A 29 -8.48 2.48 -7.88
CA PHE A 29 -9.63 3.34 -8.11
C PHE A 29 -9.26 4.80 -7.86
N VAL A 30 -9.54 5.66 -8.83
CA VAL A 30 -9.30 7.11 -8.74
C VAL A 30 -10.66 7.83 -8.74
N PRO A 31 -10.91 8.79 -7.84
CA PRO A 31 -12.19 9.47 -7.80
C PRO A 31 -12.36 10.36 -9.05
N ASP A 32 -13.53 10.32 -9.68
CA ASP A 32 -13.94 11.26 -10.72
C ASP A 32 -14.51 12.56 -10.11
N GLU A 33 -14.83 13.54 -10.96
CA GLU A 33 -15.31 14.86 -10.53
C GLU A 33 -16.64 14.82 -9.78
N VAL A 34 -17.43 13.75 -9.94
CA VAL A 34 -18.74 13.59 -9.30
C VAL A 34 -18.69 12.63 -8.11
N GLY A 35 -17.51 12.14 -7.74
CA GLY A 35 -17.30 11.29 -6.56
C GLY A 35 -17.48 9.79 -6.79
N ARG A 36 -17.57 9.35 -8.06
CA ARG A 36 -17.48 7.91 -8.40
C ARG A 36 -16.02 7.48 -8.49
N TRP A 37 -15.79 6.19 -8.42
CA TRP A 37 -14.48 5.57 -8.53
C TRP A 37 -14.26 5.04 -9.94
N SER A 38 -13.30 5.62 -10.66
CA SER A 38 -12.87 5.17 -11.97
C SER A 38 -11.79 4.09 -11.84
N PRO A 39 -11.96 2.90 -12.44
CA PRO A 39 -10.96 1.85 -12.39
C PRO A 39 -9.76 2.19 -13.29
N VAL A 40 -8.55 2.04 -12.75
CA VAL A 40 -7.28 2.13 -13.47
C VAL A 40 -6.56 0.79 -13.32
N PRO A 41 -6.61 -0.08 -14.35
CA PRO A 41 -5.90 -1.35 -14.34
C PRO A 41 -4.39 -1.18 -14.12
N ALA A 42 -3.74 -2.14 -13.46
CA ALA A 42 -2.34 -2.05 -13.04
C ALA A 42 -1.36 -1.78 -14.20
N ASP A 43 -1.63 -2.33 -15.39
CA ASP A 43 -0.83 -2.11 -16.60
C ASP A 43 -1.00 -0.72 -17.23
N ARG A 44 -1.95 0.07 -16.72
CA ARG A 44 -2.26 1.44 -17.16
C ARG A 44 -2.01 2.49 -16.08
N ILE A 45 -1.52 2.10 -14.91
CA ILE A 45 -1.17 3.05 -13.85
C ILE A 45 0.02 3.89 -14.31
N ASP A 46 -0.16 5.21 -14.35
CA ASP A 46 0.94 6.15 -14.57
C ASP A 46 1.98 5.98 -13.44
N PRO A 47 3.28 5.79 -13.75
CA PRO A 47 4.33 5.76 -12.73
C PRO A 47 4.27 6.96 -11.76
N ALA A 48 3.95 8.17 -12.25
CA ALA A 48 3.81 9.34 -11.40
C ALA A 48 2.68 9.19 -10.37
N LEU A 49 1.60 8.47 -10.72
CA LEU A 49 0.53 8.14 -9.78
C LEU A 49 0.95 7.04 -8.81
N ALA A 50 1.60 5.98 -9.30
CA ALA A 50 2.07 4.88 -8.44
C ALA A 50 2.99 5.39 -7.31
N TYR A 51 3.87 6.35 -7.64
CA TYR A 51 4.82 6.94 -6.71
C TYR A 51 4.34 8.28 -6.11
N SER A 52 3.07 8.65 -6.27
CA SER A 52 2.53 9.86 -5.65
C SER A 52 2.39 9.69 -4.13
N ASP A 53 2.57 10.78 -3.39
CA ASP A 53 2.36 10.79 -1.94
C ASP A 53 0.88 10.87 -1.57
N GLN A 54 0.09 9.91 -2.05
CA GLN A 54 -1.36 9.85 -1.87
C GLN A 54 -1.79 8.40 -1.59
N SER A 55 -2.95 8.24 -0.95
CA SER A 55 -3.57 6.92 -0.83
C SER A 55 -4.16 6.50 -2.17
N LEU A 56 -3.88 5.27 -2.58
CA LEU A 56 -4.45 4.67 -3.78
C LEU A 56 -5.43 3.57 -3.36
N VAL A 57 -6.71 3.72 -3.71
CA VAL A 57 -7.75 2.75 -3.35
C VAL A 57 -7.59 1.50 -4.20
N THR A 58 -7.49 0.33 -3.57
CA THR A 58 -7.25 -0.96 -4.25
C THR A 58 -8.47 -1.87 -4.23
N GLN A 59 -9.49 -1.54 -3.42
CA GLN A 59 -10.73 -2.31 -3.32
C GLN A 59 -11.89 -1.42 -2.87
N LEU A 60 -13.08 -1.70 -3.41
CA LEU A 60 -14.36 -1.14 -2.98
C LEU A 60 -15.27 -2.26 -2.47
N ASP A 61 -16.20 -1.93 -1.56
CA ASP A 61 -17.34 -2.78 -1.18
C ASP A 61 -16.96 -4.25 -0.91
N ASP A 62 -15.95 -4.45 -0.06
CA ASP A 62 -15.40 -5.73 0.43
C ASP A 62 -14.82 -6.71 -0.60
N ALA A 63 -15.03 -6.53 -1.90
CA ALA A 63 -14.50 -7.47 -2.90
C ALA A 63 -14.27 -6.87 -4.29
N LEU A 64 -14.82 -5.68 -4.57
CA LEU A 64 -14.82 -5.11 -5.91
C LEU A 64 -13.43 -4.57 -6.25
N THR A 65 -12.86 -5.11 -7.33
CA THR A 65 -11.56 -4.73 -7.89
C THR A 65 -11.71 -4.15 -9.29
N THR A 66 -10.61 -3.63 -9.86
CA THR A 66 -10.62 -3.09 -11.23
C THR A 66 -10.82 -4.15 -12.31
N GLU A 67 -10.78 -5.45 -11.97
CA GLU A 67 -11.11 -6.53 -12.92
C GLU A 67 -12.62 -6.72 -13.07
N ASP A 68 -13.40 -6.31 -12.07
CA ASP A 68 -14.86 -6.51 -12.01
C ASP A 68 -15.65 -5.42 -12.77
N VAL A 69 -15.02 -4.27 -13.01
CA VAL A 69 -15.68 -3.09 -13.58
C VAL A 69 -14.78 -2.37 -14.59
N SER A 70 -15.38 -1.89 -15.68
CA SER A 70 -14.70 -1.11 -16.71
C SER A 70 -15.08 0.37 -16.74
N GLU A 71 -16.14 0.75 -16.02
CA GLU A 71 -16.66 2.11 -15.95
C GLU A 71 -16.63 2.64 -14.51
N ALA A 72 -16.82 3.94 -14.33
CA ALA A 72 -16.83 4.57 -13.02
C ALA A 72 -18.05 4.13 -12.19
N VAL A 73 -17.82 3.72 -10.94
CA VAL A 73 -18.84 3.16 -10.03
C VAL A 73 -18.94 3.91 -8.71
N TRP A 74 -20.10 3.83 -8.06
CA TRP A 74 -20.20 4.20 -6.65
C TRP A 74 -19.70 3.04 -5.79
N GLY A 75 -19.09 3.35 -4.64
CA GLY A 75 -18.64 2.34 -3.71
C GLY A 75 -17.88 2.94 -2.54
N THR A 76 -17.71 2.15 -1.49
CA THR A 76 -16.97 2.51 -0.29
C THR A 76 -15.58 1.87 -0.35
N PRO A 77 -14.49 2.65 -0.27
CA PRO A 77 -13.15 2.09 -0.14
C PRO A 77 -13.03 1.16 1.07
N THR A 78 -12.57 -0.06 0.81
CA THR A 78 -12.35 -1.09 1.84
C THR A 78 -10.90 -1.54 1.91
N SER A 79 -10.10 -1.25 0.88
CA SER A 79 -8.65 -1.41 0.92
C SER A 79 -7.94 -0.29 0.16
N SER A 80 -6.73 0.06 0.60
CA SER A 80 -5.89 1.05 -0.07
C SER A 80 -4.41 0.82 0.20
N SER A 81 -3.56 1.24 -0.74
CA SER A 81 -2.14 1.51 -0.46
C SER A 81 -2.06 2.90 0.15
N THR A 82 -1.89 2.98 1.47
CA THR A 82 -1.83 4.23 2.23
C THR A 82 -0.72 5.17 1.74
N VAL A 83 -0.91 6.47 1.94
CA VAL A 83 0.09 7.53 1.74
C VAL A 83 1.49 7.08 2.23
N PRO A 84 2.51 6.97 1.35
CA PRO A 84 3.84 6.51 1.73
C PRO A 84 4.49 7.34 2.84
N SER A 85 4.41 8.68 2.78
CA SER A 85 4.99 9.54 3.82
C SER A 85 4.35 9.30 5.19
N LEU A 86 3.03 9.10 5.23
CA LEU A 86 2.31 8.79 6.47
C LEU A 86 2.75 7.47 7.08
N VAL A 87 2.90 6.42 6.25
CA VAL A 87 3.38 5.11 6.69
C VAL A 87 4.77 5.26 7.31
N VAL A 88 5.69 5.94 6.63
CA VAL A 88 7.05 6.14 7.14
C VAL A 88 7.08 6.95 8.45
N ASP A 89 6.27 8.02 8.55
CA ASP A 89 6.15 8.80 9.78
C ASP A 89 5.61 7.97 10.95
N MET A 90 4.58 7.14 10.71
CA MET A 90 4.03 6.23 11.72
C MET A 90 5.09 5.22 12.19
N LEU A 91 5.82 4.62 11.27
CA LEU A 91 6.86 3.64 11.58
C LEU A 91 8.05 4.28 12.33
N GLY A 92 8.41 5.52 11.97
CA GLY A 92 9.40 6.31 12.71
C GLY A 92 8.95 6.63 14.14
N LYS A 93 7.71 7.06 14.31
CA LYS A 93 7.10 7.36 15.64
C LYS A 93 6.93 6.11 16.50
N ALA A 94 6.72 4.95 15.89
CA ALA A 94 6.66 3.67 16.59
C ALA A 94 8.02 3.24 17.18
N GLY A 95 9.13 3.91 16.81
CA GLY A 95 10.47 3.57 17.31
C GLY A 95 10.91 2.17 16.86
N ILE A 96 10.51 1.78 15.65
CA ILE A 96 10.88 0.50 15.06
C ILE A 96 12.39 0.50 14.80
N GLU A 97 13.08 -0.54 15.25
CA GLU A 97 14.53 -0.71 15.11
C GLU A 97 14.89 -2.16 14.75
N ARG A 98 16.07 -2.36 14.15
CA ARG A 98 16.53 -3.71 13.81
C ARG A 98 16.64 -4.59 15.06
N GLY A 99 16.27 -5.86 14.92
CA GLY A 99 16.25 -6.84 16.01
C GLY A 99 14.91 -6.92 16.75
N GLN A 100 13.99 -5.99 16.52
CA GLN A 100 12.61 -6.09 16.98
C GLN A 100 11.79 -7.00 16.08
N LYS A 101 10.68 -7.54 16.63
CA LYS A 101 9.63 -8.20 15.86
C LYS A 101 8.42 -7.29 15.80
N VAL A 102 7.84 -7.16 14.61
CA VAL A 102 6.70 -6.26 14.36
C VAL A 102 5.47 -7.09 14.00
N LEU A 103 4.34 -6.73 14.61
CA LEU A 103 3.02 -7.18 14.20
C LEU A 103 2.29 -6.02 13.52
N GLU A 104 1.98 -6.20 12.24
CA GLU A 104 1.13 -5.29 11.46
C GLU A 104 -0.30 -5.84 11.42
N ILE A 105 -1.27 -4.95 11.67
CA ILE A 105 -2.71 -5.26 11.56
C ILE A 105 -3.26 -4.45 10.40
N GLY A 106 -3.75 -5.15 9.37
CA GLY A 106 -4.12 -4.58 8.08
C GLY A 106 -2.95 -4.59 7.11
N THR A 107 -2.61 -5.76 6.57
CA THR A 107 -1.58 -5.90 5.52
C THR A 107 -1.92 -5.07 4.28
N GLY A 108 -3.22 -4.92 3.98
CA GLY A 108 -3.65 -4.38 2.70
C GLY A 108 -3.02 -5.21 1.57
N THR A 109 -2.63 -4.55 0.49
CA THR A 109 -1.91 -5.22 -0.59
C THR A 109 -0.41 -5.39 -0.34
N GLY A 110 0.11 -5.06 0.84
CA GLY A 110 1.46 -5.46 1.30
C GLY A 110 2.59 -4.43 1.17
N TYR A 111 2.33 -3.21 0.70
CA TYR A 111 3.39 -2.22 0.50
C TYR A 111 4.10 -1.83 1.82
N SER A 112 3.33 -1.49 2.86
CA SER A 112 3.88 -1.16 4.19
C SER A 112 4.66 -2.34 4.79
N THR A 113 4.13 -3.55 4.64
CA THR A 113 4.81 -4.80 5.02
C THR A 113 6.17 -4.92 4.33
N ALA A 114 6.23 -4.67 3.02
CA ALA A 114 7.46 -4.75 2.25
C ALA A 114 8.51 -3.72 2.72
N LEU A 115 8.08 -2.50 3.07
CA LEU A 115 8.98 -1.49 3.64
C LEU A 115 9.60 -1.97 4.96
N MET A 116 8.79 -2.54 5.85
CA MET A 116 9.27 -3.12 7.11
C MET A 116 10.19 -4.32 6.88
N CYS A 117 9.82 -5.23 5.97
CA CYS A 117 10.64 -6.39 5.60
C CYS A 117 11.99 -5.96 5.02
N HIS A 118 12.03 -4.90 4.21
CA HIS A 118 13.28 -4.38 3.66
C HIS A 118 14.27 -3.96 4.77
N TRP A 119 13.78 -3.28 5.82
CA TRP A 119 14.65 -2.84 6.91
C TRP A 119 14.95 -3.94 7.94
N LEU A 120 13.90 -4.63 8.43
CA LEU A 120 13.99 -5.57 9.54
C LEU A 120 14.35 -6.99 9.13
N GLY A 121 14.10 -7.36 7.87
CA GLY A 121 14.10 -8.74 7.39
C GLY A 121 12.72 -9.39 7.48
N ALA A 122 12.39 -10.27 6.53
CA ALA A 122 11.07 -10.89 6.44
C ALA A 122 10.69 -11.71 7.69
N ASP A 123 11.65 -12.39 8.32
CA ASP A 123 11.40 -13.19 9.53
C ASP A 123 11.03 -12.35 10.78
N ALA A 124 11.20 -11.03 10.71
CA ALA A 124 10.90 -10.10 11.80
C ALA A 124 9.50 -9.48 11.70
N VAL A 125 8.79 -9.66 10.58
CA VAL A 125 7.49 -9.02 10.33
C VAL A 125 6.40 -10.09 10.25
N THR A 126 5.37 -9.93 11.06
CA THR A 126 4.11 -10.67 10.93
C THR A 126 3.03 -9.68 10.58
N SER A 127 2.28 -9.94 9.51
CA SER A 127 1.17 -9.09 9.09
C SER A 127 -0.12 -9.89 9.03
N VAL A 128 -1.23 -9.26 9.39
CA VAL A 128 -2.57 -9.88 9.44
C VAL A 128 -3.52 -9.06 8.60
N GLU A 129 -4.20 -9.72 7.67
CA GLU A 129 -5.28 -9.17 6.85
C GLU A 129 -6.56 -9.95 7.09
N VAL A 130 -7.68 -9.25 7.22
CA VAL A 130 -8.99 -9.84 7.46
C VAL A 130 -9.63 -10.32 6.17
N ASP A 131 -9.40 -9.62 5.07
CA ASP A 131 -9.91 -9.95 3.75
C ASP A 131 -9.01 -10.99 3.05
N PRO A 132 -9.52 -12.22 2.77
CA PRO A 132 -8.71 -13.25 2.13
C PRO A 132 -8.21 -12.88 0.74
N GLY A 133 -9.00 -12.14 -0.04
CA GLY A 133 -8.64 -11.70 -1.39
C GLY A 133 -7.52 -10.66 -1.36
N VAL A 134 -7.61 -9.69 -0.45
CA VAL A 134 -6.55 -8.71 -0.21
C VAL A 134 -5.27 -9.41 0.28
N ALA A 135 -5.40 -10.34 1.23
CA ALA A 135 -4.28 -11.11 1.77
C ALA A 135 -3.53 -11.90 0.68
N TRP A 136 -4.27 -12.52 -0.25
CA TRP A 136 -3.67 -13.22 -1.39
C TRP A 136 -2.89 -12.29 -2.30
N ARG A 137 -3.40 -11.08 -2.57
CA ARG A 137 -2.68 -10.09 -3.39
C ARG A 137 -1.40 -9.60 -2.71
N ALA A 138 -1.43 -9.41 -1.39
CA ALA A 138 -0.21 -9.10 -0.64
C ALA A 138 0.80 -10.24 -0.70
N HIS A 139 0.34 -11.48 -0.50
CA HIS A 139 1.19 -12.67 -0.57
C HIS A 139 1.89 -12.81 -1.92
N ASP A 140 1.19 -12.55 -3.02
CA ASP A 140 1.79 -12.60 -4.36
C ASP A 140 2.76 -11.43 -4.63
N ALA A 141 2.48 -10.24 -4.11
CA ALA A 141 3.34 -9.07 -4.27
C ALA A 141 4.61 -9.11 -3.39
N LEU A 142 4.58 -9.84 -2.27
CA LEU A 142 5.69 -9.95 -1.30
C LEU A 142 6.71 -11.05 -1.63
N ARG A 143 6.53 -11.80 -2.73
CA ARG A 143 7.37 -12.93 -3.14
C ARG A 143 8.65 -12.55 -3.86
#